data_AF-A0A7K2Z7B2-F1
#
_entry.id   AF-A0A7K2Z7B2-F1
#
_cell.length_a   1.000
_cell.length_b   1.000
_cell.length_c   1.000
_cell.angle_alpha   90.00
_cell.angle_beta   90.00
_cell.angle_gamma   90.00
#
_symmetry.space_group_name_H-M   'P 1'
#
loop_
_entity.id
_entity.type
_entity.pdbx_description
1 polymer ?
#
loop_
_entity_poly.entity_id
_entity_poly.type
_entity_poly.pdbx_seq_one_letter_code
_entity_poly.pdbx_strand_id
1 'polypeptide(L)'
;MTVEGTVSGLEERLVGRAWMVRLDPADRGGAAVRVSCGRPACAPQVLPSATVGRTAAVAHLATHLRAAPGPRPEASCACRAEECHTHV
;
A
#
# COMPACT_ATOMS: atom_id res chain seq x y z
N MET A 1 7.98 -31.88 9.69
CA MET A 1 6.68 -31.22 9.46
C MET A 1 6.98 -29.86 8.83
N THR A 2 6.93 -29.80 7.51
CA THR A 2 7.24 -28.60 6.73
C THR A 2 5.95 -27.78 6.64
N VAL A 3 5.91 -26.61 7.27
CA VAL A 3 4.81 -25.67 7.04
C VAL A 3 5.12 -24.98 5.72
N GLU A 4 4.65 -25.58 4.63
CA GLU A 4 4.47 -24.88 3.36
C GLU A 4 3.37 -23.84 3.61
N GLY A 5 3.78 -22.60 3.88
CA GLY A 5 2.88 -21.46 3.85
C GLY A 5 2.44 -21.24 2.41
N THR A 6 1.42 -21.99 1.98
CA THR A 6 0.60 -21.62 0.85
C THR A 6 0.11 -20.20 1.10
N VAL A 7 0.68 -19.24 0.37
CA VAL A 7 0.12 -17.88 0.28
C VAL A 7 -1.18 -18.04 -0.50
N SER A 8 -2.20 -18.48 0.21
CA SER A 8 -3.57 -18.64 -0.27
C SER A 8 -4.05 -17.28 -0.76
N GLY A 9 -4.24 -17.20 -2.07
CA GLY A 9 -4.94 -16.11 -2.73
C GLY A 9 -4.12 -14.84 -2.87
N LEU A 10 -4.09 -14.33 -4.09
CA LEU A 10 -4.49 -12.94 -4.28
C LEU A 10 -5.57 -12.61 -3.24
N GLU A 11 -5.30 -11.61 -2.42
CA GLU A 11 -6.21 -10.49 -2.34
C GLU A 11 -7.68 -10.94 -2.35
N GLU A 12 -8.17 -11.43 -1.21
CA GLU A 12 -9.50 -11.00 -0.84
C GLU A 12 -9.39 -9.47 -0.84
N ARG A 13 -9.73 -8.88 -1.99
CA ARG A 13 -9.73 -7.44 -2.26
C ARG A 13 -10.81 -6.91 -1.36
N LEU A 14 -10.48 -6.77 -0.07
CA LEU A 14 -11.35 -6.22 0.95
C LEU A 14 -11.88 -4.93 0.36
N VAL A 15 -13.18 -4.95 0.06
CA VAL A 15 -13.88 -3.87 -0.62
C VAL A 15 -13.62 -2.60 0.20
N GLY A 16 -12.75 -1.72 -0.29
CA GLY A 16 -12.31 -0.51 0.43
C GLY A 16 -10.81 -0.35 0.63
N ARG A 17 -9.98 -1.41 0.54
CA ARG A 17 -8.51 -1.30 0.59
C ARG A 17 -7.91 -1.50 -0.79
N ALA A 18 -8.09 -0.50 -1.65
CA ALA A 18 -7.60 -0.58 -3.03
C ALA A 18 -6.06 -0.72 -3.10
N TRP A 19 -5.34 -0.20 -2.10
CA TRP A 19 -3.87 -0.15 -2.14
C TRP A 19 -3.29 -0.79 -0.89
N MET A 20 -2.59 -1.89 -1.10
CA MET A 20 -1.82 -2.59 -0.09
C MET A 20 -0.36 -2.62 -0.52
N VAL A 21 0.53 -2.28 0.40
CA VAL A 21 1.97 -2.45 0.25
C VAL A 21 2.43 -3.48 1.28
N ARG A 22 3.07 -4.54 0.82
CA ARG A 22 3.62 -5.63 1.64
C ARG A 22 5.10 -5.40 1.87
N LEU A 23 5.56 -5.78 3.07
CA LEU A 23 6.97 -5.84 3.43
C LEU A 23 7.27 -7.29 3.81
N ASP A 24 8.03 -7.98 2.97
CA ASP A 24 8.47 -9.36 3.19
C ASP A 24 9.98 -9.36 3.47
N PRO A 25 10.52 -10.24 4.34
CA PRO A 25 11.97 -10.40 4.48
C PRO A 25 12.62 -10.73 3.12
N ALA A 26 13.71 -10.06 2.76
CA ALA A 26 14.39 -10.30 1.49
C ALA A 26 15.25 -11.58 1.53
N ASP A 27 15.80 -11.89 2.70
CA ASP A 27 16.64 -13.04 2.97
C ASP A 27 16.40 -13.57 4.38
N ARG A 28 16.79 -14.83 4.64
CA ARG A 28 16.60 -15.46 5.94
C ARG A 28 17.63 -14.90 6.93
N GLY A 29 17.18 -14.07 7.87
CA GLY A 29 18.00 -13.56 8.97
C GLY A 29 18.67 -12.21 8.70
N GLY A 30 18.53 -11.66 7.49
CA GLY A 30 18.98 -10.30 7.18
C GLY A 30 17.97 -9.22 7.57
N ALA A 31 18.46 -7.99 7.61
CA ALA A 31 17.64 -6.81 7.86
C ALA A 31 16.87 -6.35 6.61
N ALA A 32 17.29 -6.80 5.43
CA ALA A 32 16.74 -6.35 4.17
C ALA A 32 15.29 -6.83 3.98
N VAL A 33 14.47 -5.98 3.38
CA VAL A 33 13.05 -6.25 3.11
C VAL A 33 12.73 -6.01 1.65
N ARG A 34 11.93 -6.89 1.07
CA ARG A 34 11.26 -6.68 -0.22
C ARG A 34 9.95 -5.94 0.04
N VAL A 35 9.79 -4.80 -0.61
CA VAL A 35 8.55 -4.03 -0.63
C VAL A 35 7.83 -4.30 -1.95
N SER A 36 6.57 -4.73 -1.89
CA SER A 36 5.73 -4.97 -3.07
C SER A 36 4.37 -4.30 -2.92
N CYS A 37 3.86 -3.73 -4.00
CA CYS A 37 2.52 -3.13 -4.04
C CYS A 37 1.57 -4.10 -4.75
N GLY A 38 0.31 -4.18 -4.29
CA GLY A 38 -0.72 -5.01 -4.95
C GLY A 38 -1.10 -4.54 -6.36
N ARG A 39 -0.66 -3.34 -6.79
CA ARG A 39 -0.84 -2.86 -8.17
C ARG A 39 0.25 -3.45 -9.08
N PRO A 40 -0.12 -4.11 -10.20
CA PRO A 40 0.85 -4.73 -11.11
C PRO A 40 1.77 -3.74 -11.82
N ALA A 41 1.38 -2.46 -11.90
CA ALA A 41 2.20 -1.40 -12.50
C ALA A 41 3.37 -0.95 -11.61
N CYS A 42 3.40 -1.37 -10.33
CA CYS A 42 4.43 -0.96 -9.38
C CYS A 42 5.50 -2.04 -9.29
N ALA A 43 6.74 -1.68 -9.61
CA ALA A 43 7.87 -2.58 -9.48
C ALA A 43 8.21 -2.84 -8.00
N PRO A 44 8.40 -4.11 -7.58
CA PRO A 44 8.93 -4.42 -6.26
C PRO A 44 10.35 -3.87 -6.08
N GLN A 45 10.69 -3.51 -4.85
CA GLN A 45 12.01 -2.99 -4.48
C GLN A 45 12.57 -3.73 -3.26
N VAL A 46 13.90 -3.86 -3.18
CA VAL A 46 14.57 -4.42 -2.00
C VAL A 46 15.29 -3.28 -1.29
N LEU A 47 15.06 -3.17 0.02
CA LEU A 47 15.57 -2.09 0.86
C LEU A 47 16.33 -2.66 2.06
N PRO A 48 17.33 -1.93 2.59
CA PRO A 48 18.30 -2.49 3.54
C PRO A 48 17.75 -2.73 4.95
N SER A 49 16.59 -2.16 5.29
CA SER A 49 15.96 -2.36 6.59
C SER A 49 14.44 -2.24 6.55
N ALA A 50 13.76 -2.85 7.53
CA ALA A 50 12.32 -2.69 7.70
C ALA A 50 11.88 -1.23 7.92
N THR A 51 12.69 -0.40 8.58
CA THR A 51 12.39 1.03 8.79
C THR A 51 12.43 1.81 7.48
N VAL A 52 13.45 1.58 6.66
CA VAL A 52 13.54 2.18 5.31
C VAL A 52 12.40 1.67 4.43
N GLY A 53 12.09 0.37 4.52
CA GLY A 53 10.94 -0.26 3.87
C GLY A 53 9.60 0.41 4.19
N ARG A 54 9.32 0.64 5.47
CA ARG A 54 8.07 1.29 5.91
C ARG A 54 7.99 2.73 5.41
N THR A 55 9.09 3.48 5.49
CA THR A 55 9.15 4.86 5.00
C THR A 55 8.85 4.92 3.51
N ALA A 56 9.46 4.04 2.72
CA ALA A 56 9.22 3.97 1.29
C ALA A 56 7.78 3.52 0.96
N ALA A 57 7.22 2.58 1.72
CA ALA A 57 5.83 2.15 1.57
C ALA A 57 4.83 3.29 1.79
N VAL A 58 5.04 4.10 2.85
CA VAL A 58 4.20 5.28 3.12
C VAL A 58 4.31 6.32 2.00
N ALA A 59 5.53 6.64 1.58
CA ALA A 59 5.77 7.58 0.48
C ALA A 59 5.12 7.10 -0.83
N HIS A 60 5.22 5.80 -1.12
CA HIS A 60 4.61 5.18 -2.29
C HIS A 60 3.07 5.25 -2.25
N LEU A 61 2.45 4.91 -1.11
CA LEU A 61 1.00 5.03 -0.92
C LEU A 61 0.53 6.48 -1.07
N ALA A 62 1.27 7.45 -0.55
CA ALA A 62 0.94 8.86 -0.69
C ALA A 62 0.95 9.33 -2.15
N THR A 63 1.85 8.79 -2.98
CA THR A 63 1.85 9.06 -4.44
C THR A 63 0.60 8.51 -5.12
N HIS A 64 0.17 7.30 -4.75
CA HIS A 64 -1.12 6.80 -5.24
C HIS A 64 -2.29 7.66 -4.78
N LEU A 65 -2.29 8.13 -3.53
CA LEU A 65 -3.37 8.97 -2.97
C LEU A 65 -3.52 10.25 -3.77
N ARG A 66 -2.41 10.91 -4.07
CA ARG A 66 -2.41 12.13 -4.87
C ARG A 66 -2.80 11.91 -6.34
N ALA A 67 -2.47 10.76 -6.91
CA ALA A 67 -2.76 10.44 -8.30
C ALA A 67 -4.18 9.89 -8.52
N ALA A 68 -4.87 9.47 -7.45
CA ALA A 68 -6.23 8.99 -7.56
C ALA A 68 -7.19 10.12 -7.92
N PRO A 69 -8.28 9.81 -8.66
CA PRO A 69 -9.39 10.73 -8.75
C PRO A 69 -9.86 11.07 -7.33
N GLY A 70 -10.35 12.30 -7.16
CA GLY A 70 -10.79 12.83 -5.88
C GLY A 70 -11.87 11.97 -5.19
N PRO A 71 -12.40 12.45 -4.05
CA PRO A 71 -13.46 11.77 -3.33
C PRO A 71 -14.56 11.31 -4.29
N ARG A 72 -15.12 10.11 -4.05
CA ARG A 72 -16.25 9.64 -4.84
C ARG A 72 -17.37 10.69 -4.80
N PRO A 73 -18.21 10.81 -5.84
CA PRO A 73 -19.28 11.82 -5.87
C PRO A 73 -20.22 11.76 -4.65
N GLU A 74 -20.33 10.59 -4.01
CA GLU A 74 -21.18 10.37 -2.84
C GLU A 74 -20.45 10.64 -1.50
N ALA A 75 -19.14 10.90 -1.54
CA ALA A 75 -18.35 11.21 -0.35
C ALA A 75 -18.65 12.64 0.09
N SER A 76 -19.08 12.81 1.34
CA SER A 76 -19.26 14.11 1.97
C SER A 76 -18.23 14.30 3.09
N CYS A 77 -17.65 15.50 3.17
CA CYS A 77 -16.83 15.89 4.31
C CYS A 77 -17.73 16.41 5.44
N ALA A 78 -17.32 16.20 6.70
CA ALA A 78 -18.03 16.72 7.87
C ALA A 78 -18.19 18.25 7.84
N CYS A 79 -17.32 18.97 7.13
CA CYS A 79 -17.41 20.42 6.96
C CYS A 79 -18.57 20.88 6.06
N ARG A 80 -19.12 20.00 5.21
CA ARG A 80 -20.22 20.27 4.26
C ARG A 80 -20.05 21.49 3.34
N ALA A 81 -18.85 22.02 3.20
CA ALA A 81 -18.57 23.11 2.27
C ALA A 81 -18.69 22.64 0.82
N GLU A 82 -19.17 23.52 -0.07
CA GLU A 82 -18.98 23.34 -1.51
C GLU A 82 -17.47 23.22 -1.81
N GLU A 83 -17.11 22.34 -2.74
CA GLU A 83 -15.71 22.05 -3.09
C GLU A 83 -14.82 21.49 -1.96
N CYS A 84 -15.40 20.90 -0.90
CA CYS A 84 -14.64 20.30 0.21
C CYS A 84 -13.56 19.26 -0.20
N HIS A 85 -13.66 18.71 -1.42
CA HIS A 85 -12.65 17.85 -2.01
C HIS A 85 -11.29 18.53 -2.29
N THR A 86 -11.20 19.85 -2.16
CA THR A 86 -9.97 20.64 -2.37
C THR A 86 -9.16 20.88 -1.09
N HIS A 87 -9.68 20.52 0.08
CA HIS A 87 -8.94 20.64 1.34
C HIS A 87 -7.75 19.67 1.35
N VAL A 88 -6.55 20.23 1.51
CA VAL A 88 -5.27 19.50 1.59
C VAL A 88 -4.86 19.33 3.05
#